data_AF-A0A4Y3KA02-F1
#
_entry.id   AF-A0A4Y3KA02-F1
#
_cell.length_a   1.000
_cell.length_b   1.000
_cell.length_c   1.000
_cell.angle_alpha   90.00
_cell.angle_beta   90.00
_cell.angle_gamma   90.00
#
_symmetry.space_group_name_H-M   'P 1'
#
loop_
_entity.id
_entity.type
_entity.pdbx_description
1 polymer ?
#
loop_
_entity_poly.entity_id
_entity_poly.type
_entity_poly.pdbx_seq_one_letter_code
_entity_poly.pdbx_strand_id
1 'polypeptide(L)'
;MREWTKPGQYNDPDMLMVGVRNALSPTENRAHMSMWAMLSAPLIAGNDLRNMSSDVRAILSNRDVLAIDQDPLVRQAARVRDDGDAEVWAKPLADGSVAVALLNRGNGSRQISTTLNQVGLGSGTYQYREIWTGATGTTTGQISAQVAQHGVALFRVSTSDGSTPPPPLPPTGTALVSASSGRCLDVPNSATTNGTGLVIWDCHSAANQTWTAGTDGTLRSLGKCLDAPPSATAGTRVQLWDCNGGTNQQWTLEGNGTIRGVRSGLCLDVDHNLMANNTAVLLWTCTGSANQVWSRR
;
A
#
# COMPACT_ATOMS: atom_id res chain seq x y z
N MET A 1 -6.67 7.00 5.73
CA MET A 1 -7.89 6.81 4.89
C MET A 1 -7.93 5.44 4.23
N ARG A 2 -6.94 5.06 3.41
CA ARG A 2 -6.87 3.73 2.76
C ARG A 2 -7.00 2.53 3.72
N GLU A 3 -6.50 2.67 4.95
CA GLU A 3 -6.55 1.63 5.99
C GLU A 3 -7.97 1.26 6.46
N TRP A 4 -8.96 2.10 6.16
CA TRP A 4 -10.36 1.89 6.52
C TRP A 4 -11.21 1.31 5.37
N THR A 5 -10.64 1.25 4.16
CA THR A 5 -11.33 0.68 2.99
C THR A 5 -11.07 -0.82 2.92
N LYS A 6 -12.15 -1.59 2.97
CA LYS A 6 -12.16 -3.06 2.92
C LYS A 6 -13.54 -3.53 2.47
N PRO A 7 -13.74 -4.80 2.09
CA PRO A 7 -15.07 -5.28 1.67
C PRO A 7 -16.17 -4.89 2.66
N GLY A 8 -17.20 -4.20 2.16
CA GLY A 8 -18.30 -3.65 2.97
C GLY A 8 -18.04 -2.29 3.65
N GLN A 9 -16.86 -1.69 3.50
CA GLN A 9 -16.49 -0.38 4.06
C GLN A 9 -15.73 0.44 3.02
N TYR A 10 -16.33 1.54 2.58
CA TYR A 10 -15.83 2.37 1.49
C TYR A 10 -15.66 3.80 1.99
N ASN A 11 -14.54 4.44 1.66
CA ASN A 11 -14.47 5.88 1.83
C ASN A 11 -15.28 6.51 0.71
N ASP A 12 -16.13 7.46 1.06
CA ASP A 12 -17.01 8.14 0.13
C ASP A 12 -16.49 9.58 -0.11
N PRO A 13 -15.88 9.86 -1.26
CA PRO A 13 -15.47 11.21 -1.66
C PRO A 13 -16.61 12.04 -2.26
N ASP A 14 -17.86 11.64 -2.02
CA ASP A 14 -19.10 12.22 -2.55
C ASP A 14 -19.44 11.74 -3.98
N MET A 15 -20.66 12.09 -4.42
CA MET A 15 -21.25 11.71 -5.69
C MET A 15 -20.44 12.20 -6.91
N LEU A 16 -20.59 11.48 -8.02
CA LEU A 16 -19.92 11.80 -9.27
C LEU A 16 -20.46 13.09 -9.88
N MET A 17 -19.54 13.99 -10.24
CA MET A 17 -19.82 15.17 -11.06
C MET A 17 -19.74 14.89 -12.58
N VAL A 18 -19.50 13.62 -12.95
CA VAL A 18 -19.36 13.19 -14.34
C VAL A 18 -20.61 13.53 -15.15
N GLY A 19 -20.44 14.35 -16.18
CA GLY A 19 -21.53 14.75 -17.08
C GLY A 19 -22.54 15.74 -16.49
N VAL A 20 -22.27 16.31 -15.31
CA VAL A 20 -23.02 17.47 -14.82
C VAL A 20 -22.78 18.64 -15.77
N ARG A 21 -23.87 19.28 -16.20
CA ARG A 21 -23.82 20.34 -17.23
C ARG A 21 -22.90 21.48 -16.79
N ASN A 22 -21.98 21.87 -17.67
CA ASN A 22 -21.02 22.96 -17.48
C ASN A 22 -20.09 22.80 -16.25
N ALA A 23 -19.97 21.59 -15.69
CA ALA A 23 -19.12 21.34 -14.53
C ALA A 23 -17.71 20.88 -14.93
N LEU A 24 -17.61 19.88 -15.81
CA LEU A 24 -16.34 19.23 -16.19
C LEU A 24 -16.23 19.09 -17.71
N SER A 25 -15.04 19.32 -18.24
CA SER A 25 -14.68 18.99 -19.63
C SER A 25 -14.66 17.46 -19.85
N PRO A 26 -14.66 16.97 -21.11
CA PRO A 26 -14.53 15.53 -21.39
C PRO A 26 -13.28 14.89 -20.75
N THR A 27 -12.16 15.62 -20.74
CA THR A 27 -10.90 15.18 -20.12
C THR A 27 -11.06 15.03 -18.60
N GLU A 28 -11.65 16.04 -17.95
CA GLU A 28 -11.88 16.03 -16.50
C GLU A 28 -12.92 14.98 -16.09
N ASN A 29 -13.94 14.70 -16.93
CA ASN A 29 -14.89 13.61 -16.69
C ASN A 29 -14.18 12.24 -16.61
N ARG A 30 -13.22 11.99 -17.52
CA ARG A 30 -12.41 10.77 -17.48
C ARG A 30 -11.47 10.74 -16.28
N ALA A 31 -10.85 11.86 -15.94
CA ALA A 31 -9.99 11.98 -14.76
C ALA A 31 -10.78 11.71 -13.47
N HIS A 32 -11.95 12.32 -13.32
CA HIS A 32 -12.84 12.12 -12.18
C HIS A 32 -13.29 10.66 -12.07
N MET A 33 -13.82 10.08 -13.14
CA MET A 33 -14.21 8.66 -13.15
C MET A 33 -13.04 7.73 -12.78
N SER A 34 -11.86 8.00 -13.32
CA SER A 34 -10.65 7.19 -13.04
C SER A 34 -10.23 7.30 -11.59
N MET A 35 -10.26 8.49 -11.00
CA MET A 35 -9.84 8.67 -9.60
C MET A 35 -10.84 8.06 -8.62
N TRP A 36 -12.15 8.12 -8.88
CA TRP A 36 -13.13 7.39 -8.08
C TRP A 36 -12.88 5.87 -8.16
N ALA A 37 -12.65 5.35 -9.37
CA ALA A 37 -12.32 3.94 -9.57
C ALA A 37 -11.02 3.52 -8.85
N MET A 38 -10.00 4.37 -8.88
CA MET A 38 -8.75 4.14 -8.15
C MET A 38 -8.95 4.18 -6.64
N LEU A 39 -10.00 4.82 -6.12
CA LEU A 39 -10.29 4.87 -4.69
C LEU A 39 -11.29 3.79 -4.24
N SER A 40 -11.78 2.94 -5.13
CA SER A 40 -12.91 2.03 -4.85
C SER A 40 -14.10 2.80 -4.26
N ALA A 41 -14.37 3.99 -4.78
CA ALA A 41 -15.40 4.86 -4.24
C ALA A 41 -16.79 4.44 -4.76
N PRO A 42 -17.87 4.70 -4.02
CA PRO A 42 -19.22 4.57 -4.58
C PRO A 42 -19.36 5.38 -5.87
N LEU A 43 -19.75 4.72 -6.97
CA LEU A 43 -19.99 5.36 -8.27
C LEU A 43 -21.45 5.80 -8.41
N ILE A 44 -21.82 6.84 -7.66
CA ILE A 44 -23.19 7.37 -7.63
C ILE A 44 -23.26 8.57 -8.58
N ALA A 45 -23.91 8.41 -9.74
CA ALA A 45 -24.00 9.45 -10.75
C ALA A 45 -24.90 10.63 -10.31
N GLY A 46 -24.39 11.86 -10.40
CA GLY A 46 -25.12 13.09 -10.06
C GLY A 46 -25.70 13.87 -11.25
N ASN A 47 -25.55 13.39 -12.49
CA ASN A 47 -25.99 14.10 -13.69
C ASN A 47 -27.46 13.82 -14.08
N ASP A 48 -28.06 14.68 -14.91
CA ASP A 48 -29.40 14.46 -15.46
C ASP A 48 -29.38 13.37 -16.54
N LEU A 49 -29.75 12.14 -16.15
CA LEU A 49 -29.76 10.96 -17.02
C LEU A 49 -30.68 11.09 -18.24
N ARG A 50 -31.74 11.92 -18.17
CA ARG A 50 -32.69 12.12 -19.28
C ARG A 50 -32.03 12.81 -20.47
N ASN A 51 -30.99 13.59 -20.20
CA ASN A 51 -30.27 14.41 -21.17
C ASN A 51 -28.78 14.07 -21.24
N MET A 52 -28.40 12.86 -20.81
CA MET A 52 -27.01 12.40 -20.80
C MET A 52 -26.51 12.13 -22.22
N SER A 53 -25.36 12.72 -22.58
CA SER A 53 -24.73 12.47 -23.88
C SER A 53 -24.19 11.04 -24.00
N SER A 54 -23.97 10.59 -25.23
CA SER A 54 -23.32 9.30 -25.52
C SER A 54 -21.92 9.21 -24.91
N ASP A 55 -21.16 10.31 -24.92
CA ASP A 55 -19.79 10.34 -24.38
C ASP A 55 -19.78 10.18 -22.86
N VAL A 56 -20.67 10.88 -22.16
CA VAL A 56 -20.84 10.71 -20.71
C VAL A 56 -21.29 9.29 -20.38
N ARG A 57 -22.24 8.75 -21.15
CA ARG A 57 -22.67 7.36 -20.99
C ARG A 57 -21.51 6.40 -21.19
N ALA A 58 -20.66 6.60 -22.20
CA ALA A 58 -19.49 5.77 -22.46
C ALA A 58 -18.47 5.84 -21.31
N ILE A 59 -18.28 7.01 -20.69
CA ILE A 59 -17.43 7.16 -19.50
C ILE A 59 -18.00 6.38 -18.31
N LEU A 60 -19.27 6.60 -17.98
CA LEU A 60 -19.94 5.97 -16.83
C LEU A 60 -20.09 4.45 -16.98
N SER A 61 -20.18 3.94 -18.21
CA SER A 61 -20.37 2.52 -18.50
C SER A 61 -19.12 1.79 -18.98
N ASN A 62 -17.93 2.43 -18.94
CA ASN A 62 -16.69 1.80 -19.36
C ASN A 62 -16.37 0.60 -18.46
N ARG A 63 -16.53 -0.61 -19.01
CA ARG A 63 -16.40 -1.87 -18.26
C ARG A 63 -15.02 -2.07 -17.65
N ASP A 64 -13.98 -1.58 -18.30
CA ASP A 64 -12.61 -1.72 -17.80
C ASP A 64 -12.36 -0.80 -16.59
N VAL A 65 -12.92 0.42 -16.59
CA VAL A 65 -12.86 1.33 -15.43
C VAL A 65 -13.71 0.79 -14.28
N LEU A 66 -14.92 0.31 -14.57
CA LEU A 66 -15.79 -0.31 -13.58
C LEU A 66 -15.17 -1.55 -12.95
N ALA A 67 -14.42 -2.35 -13.71
CA ALA A 67 -13.70 -3.51 -13.19
C ALA A 67 -12.56 -3.11 -12.23
N ILE A 68 -11.91 -1.97 -12.46
CA ILE A 68 -10.93 -1.42 -11.51
C ILE A 68 -11.64 -0.97 -10.24
N ASP A 69 -12.74 -0.21 -10.35
CA ASP A 69 -13.49 0.29 -9.20
C ASP A 69 -14.03 -0.84 -8.31
N GLN A 70 -14.75 -1.78 -8.92
CA GLN A 70 -15.47 -2.88 -8.26
C GLN A 70 -14.57 -4.10 -7.99
N ASP A 71 -13.25 -3.93 -8.00
CA ASP A 71 -12.30 -4.99 -7.69
C ASP A 71 -12.57 -5.58 -6.28
N PRO A 72 -12.62 -6.92 -6.13
CA PRO A 72 -13.06 -7.54 -4.89
C PRO A 72 -12.07 -7.39 -3.73
N LEU A 73 -10.83 -6.92 -3.94
CA LEU A 73 -9.97 -6.55 -2.81
C LEU A 73 -10.48 -5.30 -2.09
N VAL A 74 -11.28 -4.47 -2.75
CA VAL A 74 -11.82 -3.22 -2.19
C VAL A 74 -10.68 -2.36 -1.61
N ARG A 75 -9.56 -2.31 -2.33
CA ARG A 75 -8.38 -1.53 -1.94
C ARG A 75 -8.35 -0.19 -2.67
N GLN A 76 -8.18 0.90 -1.93
CA GLN A 76 -7.84 2.17 -2.57
C GLN A 76 -6.44 2.14 -3.15
N ALA A 77 -6.21 2.97 -4.15
CA ALA A 77 -4.89 3.30 -4.65
C ALA A 77 -4.03 3.99 -3.59
N ALA A 78 -2.72 3.81 -3.69
CA ALA A 78 -1.76 4.69 -3.05
C ALA A 78 -1.22 5.68 -4.07
N ARG A 79 -1.03 6.94 -3.67
CA ARG A 79 -0.22 7.90 -4.42
C ARG A 79 1.25 7.54 -4.19
N VAL A 80 1.88 6.94 -5.20
CA VAL A 80 3.27 6.44 -5.15
C VAL A 80 4.29 7.48 -5.61
N ARG A 81 3.84 8.56 -6.27
CA ARG A 81 4.64 9.75 -6.55
C ARG A 81 3.78 11.00 -6.60
N ASP A 82 4.33 12.11 -6.15
CA ASP A 82 3.76 13.45 -6.23
C ASP A 82 4.88 14.42 -6.65
N ASP A 83 4.78 14.91 -7.88
CA ASP A 83 5.70 15.88 -8.49
C ASP A 83 5.00 17.27 -8.61
N GLY A 84 4.07 17.56 -7.71
CA GLY A 84 3.24 18.77 -7.70
C GLY A 84 2.03 18.64 -8.62
N ASP A 85 2.12 19.19 -9.83
CA ASP A 85 1.05 19.13 -10.83
C ASP A 85 0.94 17.75 -11.50
N ALA A 86 1.82 16.80 -11.18
CA ALA A 86 1.78 15.45 -11.71
C ALA A 86 1.84 14.43 -10.57
N GLU A 87 0.94 13.45 -10.61
CA GLU A 87 0.86 12.40 -9.60
C GLU A 87 0.84 11.01 -10.26
N VAL A 88 1.40 10.03 -9.56
CA VAL A 88 1.30 8.62 -9.93
C VAL A 88 0.58 7.88 -8.82
N TRP A 89 -0.46 7.15 -9.19
CA TRP A 89 -1.27 6.34 -8.28
C TRP A 89 -1.24 4.87 -8.70
N ALA A 90 -1.14 3.97 -7.74
CA ALA A 90 -1.12 2.53 -7.96
C ALA A 90 -2.16 1.83 -7.09
N LYS A 91 -3.03 1.02 -7.71
CA LYS A 91 -4.04 0.20 -7.06
C LYS A 91 -3.78 -1.29 -7.38
N PRO A 92 -3.30 -2.05 -6.37
CA PRO A 92 -3.35 -3.50 -6.35
C PRO A 92 -4.74 -4.06 -6.66
N LEU A 93 -4.87 -4.98 -7.62
CA LEU A 93 -6.11 -5.68 -7.98
C LEU A 93 -6.07 -7.16 -7.58
N ALA A 94 -7.23 -7.79 -7.41
CA ALA A 94 -7.38 -9.14 -6.87
C ALA A 94 -6.67 -10.22 -7.71
N ASP A 95 -6.58 -9.99 -9.01
CA ASP A 95 -6.06 -10.95 -9.98
C ASP A 95 -4.53 -10.89 -10.13
N GLY A 96 -3.83 -10.05 -9.34
CA GLY A 96 -2.40 -9.82 -9.55
C GLY A 96 -2.06 -8.52 -10.24
N SER A 97 -2.98 -7.98 -11.02
CA SER A 97 -2.68 -6.82 -11.83
C SER A 97 -2.62 -5.56 -10.97
N VAL A 98 -2.00 -4.52 -11.52
CA VAL A 98 -1.97 -3.21 -10.89
C VAL A 98 -2.63 -2.22 -11.83
N ALA A 99 -3.65 -1.52 -11.34
CA ALA A 99 -4.14 -0.32 -11.99
C ALA A 99 -3.22 0.85 -11.68
N VAL A 100 -2.81 1.60 -12.69
CA VAL A 100 -1.89 2.74 -12.58
C VAL A 100 -2.56 3.97 -13.18
N ALA A 101 -2.70 5.04 -12.40
CA ALA A 101 -3.17 6.32 -12.91
C ALA A 101 -2.02 7.33 -12.92
N LEU A 102 -1.75 7.89 -14.11
CA LEU A 102 -0.85 9.00 -14.32
C LEU A 102 -1.70 10.27 -14.42
N LEU A 103 -1.80 11.02 -13.32
CA LEU A 103 -2.72 12.15 -13.20
C LEU A 103 -1.96 13.47 -13.42
N ASN A 104 -2.46 14.31 -14.31
CA ASN A 104 -1.98 15.66 -14.54
C ASN A 104 -2.99 16.68 -13.98
N ARG A 105 -2.59 17.41 -12.95
CA ARG A 105 -3.36 18.46 -12.29
C ARG A 105 -3.01 19.87 -12.80
N GLY A 106 -1.99 19.98 -13.67
CA GLY A 106 -1.54 21.26 -14.21
C GLY A 106 -2.29 21.71 -15.47
N ASN A 107 -2.04 22.96 -15.87
CA ASN A 107 -2.69 23.66 -16.98
C ASN A 107 -2.03 23.41 -18.36
N GLY A 108 -1.27 22.33 -18.52
CA GLY A 108 -0.57 22.04 -19.76
C GLY A 108 -0.34 20.54 -19.94
N SER A 109 -0.17 20.11 -21.18
CA SER A 109 0.16 18.71 -21.48
C SER A 109 1.53 18.34 -20.92
N ARG A 110 1.65 17.16 -20.31
CA ARG A 110 2.87 16.72 -19.63
C ARG A 110 3.13 15.22 -19.87
N GLN A 111 4.39 14.87 -20.13
CA GLN A 111 4.81 13.48 -20.10
C GLN A 111 4.92 13.02 -18.64
N ILE A 112 4.12 12.02 -18.26
CA ILE A 112 4.18 11.39 -16.94
C ILE A 112 4.58 9.94 -17.14
N SER A 113 5.35 9.40 -16.21
CA SER A 113 5.82 8.02 -16.29
C SER A 113 6.02 7.40 -14.91
N THR A 114 6.13 6.08 -14.81
CA THR A 114 6.47 5.38 -13.57
C THR A 114 7.15 4.05 -13.87
N THR A 115 7.94 3.57 -12.92
CA THR A 115 8.60 2.26 -13.04
C THR A 115 7.72 1.15 -12.47
N LEU A 116 7.93 -0.08 -12.94
CA LEU A 116 7.24 -1.26 -12.40
C LEU A 116 7.44 -1.39 -10.88
N ASN A 117 8.68 -1.22 -10.40
CA ASN A 117 9.00 -1.25 -8.97
C ASN A 117 8.23 -0.20 -8.16
N GLN A 118 8.07 1.01 -8.69
CA GLN A 118 7.36 2.09 -7.99
C GLN A 118 5.87 1.80 -7.81
N VAL A 119 5.26 1.07 -8.75
CA VAL A 119 3.85 0.66 -8.66
C VAL A 119 3.66 -0.68 -7.95
N GLY A 120 4.73 -1.24 -7.37
CA GLY A 120 4.68 -2.48 -6.59
C GLY A 120 4.84 -3.77 -7.41
N LEU A 121 5.26 -3.67 -8.66
CA LEU A 121 5.58 -4.80 -9.52
C LEU A 121 7.08 -5.09 -9.50
N GLY A 122 7.48 -6.36 -9.49
CA GLY A 122 8.89 -6.75 -9.52
C GLY A 122 9.51 -6.66 -10.92
N SER A 123 10.77 -7.06 -11.03
CA SER A 123 11.46 -7.26 -12.31
C SER A 123 10.73 -8.30 -13.15
N GLY A 124 10.53 -8.04 -14.44
CA GLY A 124 9.88 -8.97 -15.36
C GLY A 124 9.31 -8.27 -16.58
N THR A 125 8.73 -9.05 -17.49
CA THR A 125 7.98 -8.53 -18.62
C THR A 125 6.49 -8.51 -18.26
N TYR A 126 5.86 -7.37 -18.44
CA TYR A 126 4.44 -7.16 -18.21
C TYR A 126 3.77 -6.70 -19.48
N GLN A 127 2.50 -7.04 -19.64
CA GLN A 127 1.60 -6.40 -20.57
C GLN A 127 0.90 -5.24 -19.89
N TYR A 128 0.53 -4.24 -20.67
CA TYR A 128 -0.33 -3.16 -20.22
C TYR A 128 -1.47 -2.94 -21.21
N ARG A 129 -2.57 -2.41 -20.69
CA ARG A 129 -3.66 -1.82 -21.45
C ARG A 129 -3.95 -0.43 -20.90
N GLU A 130 -3.88 0.59 -21.74
CA GLU A 130 -4.39 1.92 -21.42
C GLU A 130 -5.91 1.92 -21.64
N ILE A 131 -6.65 2.24 -20.59
CA ILE A 131 -8.07 1.96 -20.45
C ILE A 131 -8.94 2.89 -21.31
N TRP A 132 -8.53 4.13 -21.52
CA TRP A 132 -9.33 5.12 -22.24
C TRP A 132 -9.12 5.09 -23.75
N THR A 133 -7.92 4.72 -24.19
CA THR A 133 -7.52 4.62 -25.60
C THR A 133 -7.62 3.19 -26.12
N GLY A 134 -7.60 2.19 -25.23
CA GLY A 134 -7.56 0.77 -25.59
C GLY A 134 -6.18 0.31 -26.06
N ALA A 135 -5.15 1.17 -26.06
CA ALA A 135 -3.81 0.82 -26.47
C ALA A 135 -3.25 -0.30 -25.58
N THR A 136 -2.62 -1.29 -26.19
CA THR A 136 -1.98 -2.40 -25.48
C THR A 136 -0.51 -2.49 -25.86
N GLY A 137 0.29 -3.10 -24.99
CA GLY A 137 1.71 -3.33 -25.26
C GLY A 137 2.37 -4.12 -24.16
N THR A 138 3.69 -4.27 -24.26
CA THR A 138 4.53 -4.89 -23.23
C THR A 138 5.56 -3.89 -22.69
N THR A 139 5.97 -4.06 -21.45
CA THR A 139 7.04 -3.29 -20.83
C THR A 139 7.88 -4.17 -19.91
N THR A 140 9.16 -3.83 -19.77
CA THR A 140 10.10 -4.46 -18.82
C THR A 140 10.57 -3.49 -17.74
N GLY A 141 10.10 -2.24 -17.75
CA GLY A 141 10.66 -1.22 -16.86
C GLY A 141 9.76 -0.03 -16.56
N GLN A 142 9.10 0.56 -17.56
CA GLN A 142 8.38 1.81 -17.39
C GLN A 142 7.02 1.82 -18.11
N ILE A 143 6.05 2.48 -17.50
CA ILE A 143 4.80 2.91 -18.13
C ILE A 143 4.87 4.42 -18.26
N SER A 144 4.51 4.96 -19.43
CA SER A 144 4.51 6.39 -19.68
C SER A 144 3.38 6.82 -20.60
N ALA A 145 2.91 8.06 -20.43
CA ALA A 145 1.93 8.68 -21.31
C ALA A 145 2.14 10.19 -21.37
N GLN A 146 1.78 10.78 -22.52
CA GLN A 146 1.56 12.21 -22.62
C GLN A 146 0.13 12.49 -22.12
N VAL A 147 0.01 13.17 -20.98
CA VAL A 147 -1.27 13.42 -20.31
C VAL A 147 -1.66 14.87 -20.51
N ALA A 148 -2.83 15.11 -21.10
CA ALA A 148 -3.38 16.46 -21.28
C ALA A 148 -3.59 17.17 -19.93
N GLN A 149 -3.76 18.49 -19.97
CA GLN A 149 -4.11 19.27 -18.78
C GLN A 149 -5.36 18.70 -18.10
N HIS A 150 -5.35 18.64 -16.77
CA HIS A 150 -6.44 18.08 -15.95
C HIS A 150 -6.85 16.64 -16.31
N GLY A 151 -5.95 15.93 -17.01
CA GLY A 151 -6.22 14.61 -17.58
C GLY A 151 -5.61 13.48 -16.77
N VAL A 152 -5.94 12.27 -17.19
CA VAL A 152 -5.38 11.04 -16.66
C VAL A 152 -5.07 10.09 -17.81
N ALA A 153 -3.98 9.32 -17.68
CA ALA A 153 -3.82 8.06 -18.39
C ALA A 153 -3.99 6.93 -17.38
N LEU A 154 -4.93 6.03 -17.63
CA LEU A 154 -5.26 4.94 -16.72
C LEU A 154 -4.83 3.63 -17.36
N PHE A 155 -3.99 2.87 -16.68
CA PHE A 155 -3.48 1.60 -17.18
C PHE A 155 -3.92 0.46 -16.28
N ARG A 156 -4.10 -0.72 -16.87
CA ARG A 156 -3.99 -2.00 -16.17
C ARG A 156 -2.70 -2.68 -16.62
N VAL A 157 -1.85 -3.06 -15.68
CA VAL A 157 -0.57 -3.73 -15.94
C VAL A 157 -0.64 -5.14 -15.34
N SER A 158 -0.40 -6.16 -16.18
CA SER A 158 -0.49 -7.58 -15.84
C SER A 158 0.69 -8.36 -16.42
N THR A 159 0.93 -9.59 -15.98
CA THR A 159 1.94 -10.49 -16.54
C THR A 159 1.56 -10.90 -17.97
N SER A 160 2.58 -11.16 -18.80
CA SER A 160 2.41 -11.40 -20.24
C SER A 160 1.77 -12.74 -20.63
N ASP A 161 1.67 -13.68 -19.69
CA ASP A 161 1.43 -15.09 -20.04
C ASP A 161 -0.03 -15.54 -19.81
N GLY A 162 -0.95 -14.61 -19.56
CA GLY A 162 -2.35 -14.95 -19.24
C GLY A 162 -2.54 -15.72 -17.93
N SER A 163 -1.46 -16.18 -17.29
CA SER A 163 -1.42 -16.45 -15.87
C SER A 163 -1.71 -15.13 -15.17
N THR A 164 -2.75 -15.10 -14.33
CA THR A 164 -2.90 -14.11 -13.25
C THR A 164 -1.51 -13.74 -12.76
N PRO A 165 -1.13 -12.45 -12.77
CA PRO A 165 0.03 -12.05 -12.00
C PRO A 165 -0.14 -12.62 -10.59
N PRO A 166 0.93 -13.01 -9.88
CA PRO A 166 0.76 -13.30 -8.46
C PRO A 166 0.05 -12.06 -7.87
N PRO A 167 -1.00 -12.24 -7.03
CA PRO A 167 -1.71 -11.14 -6.39
C PRO A 167 -0.67 -10.09 -5.98
N PRO A 168 -0.89 -8.78 -6.22
CA PRO A 168 0.00 -7.76 -5.71
C PRO A 168 0.11 -8.10 -4.24
N LEU A 169 1.32 -8.49 -3.79
CA LEU A 169 1.45 -9.10 -2.48
C LEU A 169 0.72 -8.14 -1.53
N PRO A 170 -0.26 -8.64 -0.73
CA PRO A 170 -0.75 -7.83 0.38
C PRO A 170 0.49 -7.24 1.05
N PRO A 171 0.49 -5.99 1.56
CA PRO A 171 1.68 -5.49 2.25
C PRO A 171 2.12 -6.64 3.13
N THR A 172 3.31 -7.20 2.87
CA THR A 172 3.67 -8.54 3.35
C THR A 172 3.96 -8.51 4.84
N GLY A 173 3.35 -7.54 5.52
CA GLY A 173 3.12 -7.53 6.92
C GLY A 173 2.10 -8.56 7.30
N THR A 174 2.65 -9.61 7.89
CA THR A 174 1.94 -10.41 8.85
C THR A 174 1.95 -9.69 10.19
N ALA A 175 0.96 -9.99 11.01
CA ALA A 175 1.06 -9.70 12.42
C ALA A 175 2.21 -10.52 13.02
N LEU A 176 3.04 -9.91 13.87
CA LEU A 176 4.01 -10.62 14.68
C LEU A 176 3.41 -10.87 16.06
N VAL A 177 2.97 -12.10 16.30
CA VAL A 177 2.23 -12.50 17.50
C VAL A 177 3.17 -13.14 18.51
N SER A 178 3.26 -12.53 19.69
CA SER A 178 4.03 -13.05 20.83
C SER A 178 3.43 -14.37 21.32
N ALA A 179 4.27 -15.40 21.46
CA ALA A 179 3.84 -16.72 21.92
C ALA A 179 3.44 -16.74 23.40
N SER A 180 3.94 -15.81 24.22
CA SER A 180 3.58 -15.74 25.64
C SER A 180 2.19 -15.15 25.89
N SER A 181 1.74 -14.24 25.02
CA SER A 181 0.53 -13.43 25.27
C SER A 181 -0.55 -13.57 24.21
N GLY A 182 -0.23 -14.08 23.01
CA GLY A 182 -1.13 -14.07 21.86
C GLY A 182 -1.38 -12.66 21.29
N ARG A 183 -0.63 -11.65 21.75
CA ARG A 183 -0.73 -10.25 21.33
C ARG A 183 0.28 -9.91 20.24
N CYS A 184 -0.01 -8.86 19.50
CA CYS A 184 0.73 -8.44 18.33
C CYS A 184 1.76 -7.35 18.67
N LEU A 185 2.92 -7.38 18.02
CA LEU A 185 3.87 -6.28 18.00
C LEU A 185 3.20 -5.04 17.40
N ASP A 186 3.15 -3.96 18.16
CA ASP A 186 2.33 -2.78 17.87
C ASP A 186 3.15 -1.49 17.95
N VAL A 187 2.94 -0.62 16.97
CA VAL A 187 3.33 0.80 17.06
C VAL A 187 2.21 1.57 17.78
N PRO A 188 2.43 2.02 19.03
CA PRO A 188 1.37 2.57 19.86
C PRO A 188 0.74 3.80 19.21
N ASN A 189 -0.59 3.80 19.13
CA ASN A 189 -1.39 4.87 18.52
C ASN A 189 -1.03 5.20 17.05
N SER A 190 -0.43 4.24 16.32
CA SER A 190 0.09 4.45 14.97
C SER A 190 1.10 5.60 14.87
N ALA A 191 1.82 5.90 15.95
CA ALA A 191 2.76 7.02 15.99
C ALA A 191 3.93 6.81 15.02
N THR A 192 4.22 7.83 14.21
CA THR A 192 5.31 7.80 13.21
C THR A 192 6.50 8.67 13.60
N THR A 193 6.65 9.04 14.86
CA THR A 193 7.81 9.80 15.33
C THR A 193 9.00 8.86 15.51
N ASN A 194 10.18 9.23 15.01
CA ASN A 194 11.40 8.44 15.25
C ASN A 194 11.66 8.31 16.77
N GLY A 195 11.99 7.09 17.20
CA GLY A 195 12.16 6.77 18.62
C GLY A 195 10.89 6.31 19.32
N THR A 196 9.77 6.18 18.61
CA THR A 196 8.55 5.56 19.16
C THR A 196 8.86 4.12 19.59
N GLY A 197 8.80 3.85 20.89
CA GLY A 197 9.03 2.51 21.44
C GLY A 197 7.88 1.55 21.14
N LEU A 198 8.20 0.30 20.82
CA LEU A 198 7.20 -0.71 20.50
C LEU A 198 6.60 -1.34 21.77
N VAL A 199 5.38 -1.85 21.62
CA VAL A 199 4.63 -2.56 22.65
C VAL A 199 3.98 -3.84 22.09
N ILE A 200 3.42 -4.66 22.97
CA ILE A 200 2.39 -5.63 22.56
C ILE A 200 0.99 -5.06 22.77
N TRP A 201 0.09 -5.39 21.85
CA TRP A 201 -1.33 -5.01 21.90
C TRP A 201 -2.22 -6.11 21.32
N ASP A 202 -3.50 -6.12 21.69
CA ASP A 202 -4.47 -7.05 21.13
C ASP A 202 -4.47 -6.97 19.59
N CYS A 203 -4.46 -8.13 18.95
CA CYS A 203 -4.26 -8.21 17.51
C CYS A 203 -5.45 -7.62 16.72
N HIS A 204 -5.13 -6.78 15.74
CA HIS A 204 -6.09 -6.16 14.82
C HIS A 204 -5.47 -5.93 13.44
N SER A 205 -6.29 -5.58 12.45
CA SER A 205 -5.85 -5.44 11.06
C SER A 205 -5.31 -4.06 10.67
N ALA A 206 -5.12 -3.14 11.63
CA ALA A 206 -4.58 -1.82 11.33
C ALA A 206 -3.07 -1.86 11.01
N ALA A 207 -2.61 -0.87 10.24
CA ALA A 207 -1.27 -0.86 9.67
C ALA A 207 -0.15 -0.82 10.72
N ASN A 208 -0.42 -0.32 11.93
CA ASN A 208 0.53 -0.25 13.04
C ASN A 208 0.90 -1.61 13.66
N GLN A 209 0.21 -2.70 13.28
CA GLN A 209 0.56 -4.09 13.63
C GLN A 209 0.99 -4.93 12.41
N THR A 210 1.10 -4.31 11.24
CA THR A 210 1.39 -4.99 9.97
C THR A 210 2.89 -4.85 9.65
N TRP A 211 3.66 -5.93 9.79
CA TRP A 211 5.14 -5.89 9.73
C TRP A 211 5.76 -6.58 8.51
N THR A 212 6.09 -5.80 7.49
CA THR A 212 6.62 -6.32 6.23
C THR A 212 8.11 -6.64 6.34
N ALA A 213 8.49 -7.88 6.05
CA ALA A 213 9.90 -8.25 5.93
C ALA A 213 10.45 -7.80 4.56
N GLY A 214 11.49 -6.96 4.58
CA GLY A 214 12.25 -6.55 3.40
C GLY A 214 13.30 -7.58 3.00
N THR A 215 13.66 -7.62 1.72
CA THR A 215 14.77 -8.46 1.21
C THR A 215 16.14 -8.00 1.72
N ASP A 216 16.22 -6.81 2.30
CA ASP A 216 17.38 -6.23 2.97
C ASP A 216 17.48 -6.60 4.46
N GLY A 217 16.63 -7.52 4.93
CA GLY A 217 16.59 -7.98 6.33
C GLY A 217 15.83 -7.05 7.26
N THR A 218 15.22 -5.97 6.76
CA THR A 218 14.44 -5.05 7.62
C THR A 218 13.05 -5.60 7.94
N LEU A 219 12.48 -5.20 9.08
CA LEU A 219 11.05 -5.36 9.39
C LEU A 219 10.41 -3.97 9.36
N ARG A 220 9.36 -3.78 8.55
CA ARG A 220 8.82 -2.45 8.25
C ARG A 220 7.35 -2.33 8.60
N SER A 221 6.98 -1.21 9.23
CA SER A 221 5.59 -0.83 9.54
C SER A 221 5.43 0.68 9.40
N LEU A 222 4.27 1.14 8.93
CA LEU A 222 3.97 2.58 8.74
C LEU A 222 5.04 3.35 7.92
N GLY A 223 5.70 2.68 6.96
CA GLY A 223 6.78 3.28 6.16
C GLY A 223 8.13 3.44 6.90
N LYS A 224 8.26 2.87 8.09
CA LYS A 224 9.46 2.91 8.94
C LYS A 224 9.98 1.52 9.28
N CYS A 225 11.19 1.45 9.81
CA CYS A 225 11.89 0.22 10.16
C CYS A 225 11.85 -0.04 11.67
N LEU A 226 11.71 -1.32 12.04
CA LEU A 226 12.00 -1.83 13.38
C LEU A 226 13.49 -1.61 13.64
N ASP A 227 13.81 -0.89 14.71
CA ASP A 227 15.14 -0.36 14.94
C ASP A 227 15.60 -0.74 16.35
N ALA A 228 16.76 -1.38 16.40
CA ALA A 228 17.57 -1.47 17.61
C ALA A 228 18.45 -0.21 17.66
N PRO A 229 18.42 0.60 18.73
CA PRO A 229 19.36 1.72 18.87
C PRO A 229 20.82 1.25 18.63
N PRO A 230 21.68 2.02 17.94
CA PRO A 230 23.02 1.59 17.54
C PRO A 230 23.94 1.04 18.65
N SER A 231 23.74 1.49 19.89
CA SER A 231 24.48 1.08 21.08
C SER A 231 23.64 0.21 22.03
N ALA A 232 22.64 -0.50 21.52
CA ALA A 232 21.73 -1.29 22.32
C ALA A 232 22.42 -2.41 23.10
N THR A 233 22.12 -2.48 24.39
CA THR A 233 22.44 -3.58 25.30
C THR A 233 21.15 -4.29 25.74
N ALA A 234 21.26 -5.41 26.47
CA ALA A 234 20.10 -6.08 27.05
C ALA A 234 19.29 -5.09 27.92
N GLY A 235 17.98 -5.01 27.65
CA GLY A 235 17.04 -4.08 28.27
C GLY A 235 16.76 -2.82 27.44
N THR A 236 17.49 -2.61 26.34
CA THR A 236 17.23 -1.48 25.45
C THR A 236 15.90 -1.65 24.74
N ARG A 237 15.04 -0.62 24.76
CA ARG A 237 13.77 -0.65 24.03
C ARG A 237 14.01 -0.72 22.52
N VAL A 238 13.21 -1.54 21.86
CA VAL A 238 13.12 -1.51 20.39
C VAL A 238 12.23 -0.32 20.01
N GLN A 239 12.57 0.35 18.92
CA GLN A 239 11.90 1.56 18.48
C GLN A 239 11.56 1.52 16.98
N LEU A 240 10.74 2.47 16.56
CA LEU A 240 10.46 2.75 15.16
C LEU A 240 11.39 3.88 14.69
N TRP A 241 12.02 3.72 13.53
CA TRP A 241 12.90 4.74 12.96
C TRP A 241 12.82 4.76 11.43
N ASP A 242 13.18 5.88 10.82
CA ASP A 242 13.37 5.95 9.36
C ASP A 242 14.33 4.86 8.88
N CYS A 243 13.97 4.21 7.78
CA CYS A 243 14.82 3.18 7.19
C CYS A 243 16.09 3.83 6.63
N ASN A 244 17.25 3.44 7.15
CA ASN A 244 18.54 4.05 6.83
C ASN A 244 19.58 3.05 6.29
N GLY A 245 19.21 1.77 6.15
CA GLY A 245 20.08 0.71 5.65
C GLY A 245 21.11 0.20 6.66
N GLY A 246 21.12 0.72 7.89
CA GLY A 246 22.01 0.29 8.95
C GLY A 246 21.71 -1.14 9.43
N THR A 247 22.76 -1.87 9.82
CA THR A 247 22.64 -3.25 10.34
C THR A 247 21.86 -3.34 11.66
N ASN A 248 21.66 -2.21 12.35
CA ASN A 248 20.82 -2.11 13.54
C ASN A 248 19.31 -2.15 13.23
N GLN A 249 18.94 -2.06 11.95
CA GLN A 249 17.56 -2.22 11.47
C GLN A 249 17.32 -3.55 10.77
N GLN A 250 18.35 -4.42 10.73
CA GLN A 250 18.26 -5.74 10.12
C GLN A 250 18.00 -6.80 11.19
N TRP A 251 17.14 -7.75 10.86
CA TRP A 251 16.63 -8.77 11.77
C TRP A 251 16.64 -10.14 11.09
N THR A 252 17.10 -11.15 11.81
CA THR A 252 17.04 -12.55 11.42
C THR A 252 15.83 -13.18 12.09
N LEU A 253 14.91 -13.73 11.30
CA LEU A 253 13.79 -14.52 11.81
C LEU A 253 14.21 -15.99 11.81
N GLU A 254 14.40 -16.53 13.00
CA GLU A 254 14.97 -17.86 13.23
C GLU A 254 13.89 -18.95 13.15
N GLY A 255 14.29 -20.18 12.81
CA GLY A 255 13.36 -21.32 12.73
C GLY A 255 12.70 -21.71 14.07
N ASN A 256 13.29 -21.27 15.20
CA ASN A 256 12.71 -21.44 16.54
C ASN A 256 11.69 -20.34 16.91
N GLY A 257 11.37 -19.44 15.99
CA GLY A 257 10.44 -18.32 16.18
C GLY A 257 11.04 -17.10 16.87
N THR A 258 12.32 -17.08 17.21
CA THR A 258 12.97 -15.87 17.72
C THR A 258 13.26 -14.88 16.59
N ILE A 259 13.25 -13.59 16.90
CA ILE A 259 13.63 -12.51 15.98
C ILE A 259 14.89 -11.87 16.56
N ARG A 260 16.05 -12.06 15.92
CA ARG A 260 17.36 -11.60 16.40
C ARG A 260 17.84 -10.40 15.62
N GLY A 261 18.27 -9.33 16.29
CA GLY A 261 18.89 -8.18 15.64
C GLY A 261 20.26 -8.53 15.10
N VAL A 262 20.53 -8.21 13.83
CA VAL A 262 21.79 -8.55 13.14
C VAL A 262 22.99 -7.86 13.78
N ARG A 263 22.87 -6.56 14.11
CA ARG A 263 23.96 -5.82 14.77
C ARG A 263 24.13 -6.16 16.25
N SER A 264 23.04 -6.22 17.00
CA SER A 264 23.09 -6.39 18.46
C SER A 264 23.33 -7.85 18.87
N GLY A 265 22.91 -8.81 18.05
CA GLY A 265 22.87 -10.22 18.41
C GLY A 265 21.82 -10.54 19.48
N LEU A 266 20.96 -9.59 19.86
CA LEU A 266 19.93 -9.74 20.89
C LEU A 266 18.57 -10.06 20.25
N CYS A 267 17.70 -10.71 21.01
CA CYS A 267 16.36 -11.10 20.56
C CYS A 267 15.31 -10.06 20.93
N LEU A 268 14.30 -9.93 20.06
CA LEU A 268 13.07 -9.18 20.31
C LEU A 268 12.30 -9.85 21.45
N ASP A 269 12.07 -9.13 22.54
CA ASP A 269 11.62 -9.68 23.81
C ASP A 269 10.49 -8.83 24.40
N VAL A 270 9.40 -9.48 24.82
CA VAL A 270 8.35 -8.85 25.61
C VAL A 270 8.78 -8.75 27.07
N ASP A 271 8.90 -7.52 27.56
CA ASP A 271 9.49 -7.18 28.84
C ASP A 271 8.93 -8.01 30.00
N HIS A 272 9.83 -8.63 30.77
CA HIS A 272 9.52 -9.48 31.92
C HIS A 272 8.50 -10.62 31.65
N ASN A 273 8.30 -11.01 30.39
CA ASN A 273 7.26 -11.97 30.00
C ASN A 273 5.85 -11.53 30.44
N LEU A 274 5.63 -10.22 30.58
CA LEU A 274 4.32 -9.66 30.90
C LEU A 274 3.38 -9.80 29.70
N MET A 275 2.09 -9.95 29.99
CA MET A 275 1.10 -10.25 28.96
C MET A 275 0.16 -9.07 28.67
N ALA A 276 0.17 -8.01 29.47
CA ALA A 276 -0.79 -6.92 29.33
C ALA A 276 -0.54 -6.07 28.06
N ASN A 277 -1.59 -5.48 27.51
CA ASN A 277 -1.46 -4.40 26.52
C ASN A 277 -0.53 -3.30 27.05
N ASN A 278 0.20 -2.64 26.17
CA ASN A 278 1.25 -1.65 26.48
C ASN A 278 2.51 -2.23 27.15
N THR A 279 2.64 -3.54 27.33
CA THR A 279 3.92 -4.11 27.75
C THR A 279 4.99 -3.79 26.71
N ALA A 280 6.14 -3.27 27.16
CA ALA A 280 7.22 -2.86 26.29
C ALA A 280 7.85 -4.03 25.54
N VAL A 281 8.30 -3.78 24.33
CA VAL A 281 9.18 -4.69 23.58
C VAL A 281 10.60 -4.14 23.58
N LEU A 282 11.55 -4.99 23.94
CA LEU A 282 12.95 -4.66 24.16
C LEU A 282 13.88 -5.67 23.49
N LEU A 283 15.18 -5.42 23.61
CA LEU A 283 16.25 -6.33 23.20
C LEU A 283 16.78 -7.08 24.42
N TRP A 284 16.86 -8.40 24.35
CA TRP A 284 17.42 -9.20 25.44
C TRP A 284 18.28 -10.34 24.94
N THR A 285 19.07 -10.92 25.83
CA THR A 285 19.82 -12.14 25.54
C THR A 285 18.86 -13.22 25.06
N CYS A 286 19.16 -13.84 23.92
CA CYS A 286 18.30 -14.87 23.34
C CYS A 286 18.27 -16.12 24.24
N THR A 287 17.11 -16.39 24.82
CA THR A 287 16.82 -17.56 25.68
C THR A 287 15.90 -18.57 24.99
N GLY A 288 15.12 -18.13 23.99
CA GLY A 288 14.08 -18.96 23.35
C GLY A 288 12.83 -19.13 24.22
N SER A 289 12.71 -18.36 25.31
CA SER A 289 11.51 -18.30 26.15
C SER A 289 10.31 -17.75 25.37
N ALA A 290 9.08 -18.06 25.80
CA ALA A 290 7.86 -17.70 25.08
C ALA A 290 7.69 -16.20 24.79
N ASN A 291 8.21 -15.31 25.63
CA ASN A 291 8.23 -13.85 25.40
C ASN A 291 9.17 -13.39 24.29
N GLN A 292 10.06 -14.26 23.81
CA GLN A 292 10.98 -14.01 22.69
C GLN A 292 10.58 -14.75 21.41
N VAL A 293 9.54 -15.58 21.47
CA VAL A 293 9.05 -16.36 20.34
C VAL A 293 7.87 -15.64 19.72
N TRP A 294 7.95 -15.45 18.40
CA TRP A 294 6.99 -14.72 17.60
C TRP A 294 6.52 -15.59 16.44
N SER A 295 5.21 -15.61 16.22
CA SER A 295 4.60 -16.26 15.07
C SER A 295 4.08 -15.21 14.10
N ARG A 296 4.06 -15.56 12.81
CA ARG A 296 3.48 -14.72 11.76
C ARG A 296 2.03 -15.14 11.56
N ARG A 297 1.10 -14.19 11.66
CA ARG A 297 -0.35 -14.39 11.44
C ARG A 297 -0.88 -13.50 10.32
#